data_AF-A0A959ZIN4-F1
#
_entry.id   AF-A0A959ZIN4-F1
#
_cell.length_a   1.000
_cell.length_b   1.000
_cell.length_c   1.000
_cell.angle_alpha   90.00
_cell.angle_beta   90.00
_cell.angle_gamma   90.00
#
_symmetry.space_group_name_H-M   'P 1'
#
loop_
_entity.id
_entity.type
_entity.pdbx_description
1 polymer ?
#
loop_
_entity_poly.entity_id
_entity_poly.type
_entity_poly.pdbx_seq_one_letter_code
_entity_poly.pdbx_strand_id
1 'polypeptide(L)'
;MAKMAPPPSTSTSRHLKLEDHGPALVGQVAAGVGAALALLGPFSDVLSGIGVAVLIIGVVLSAPAGGQPGPVLVEWWSILAIAALAVLIGFGLGFWLPALGGVVLTVGAVASLAAVFFGTPAEPQA
;
A
#
# COMPACT_ATOMS: atom_id res chain seq x y z
N MET A 1 -23.30 54.37 -21.21
CA MET A 1 -23.58 53.37 -20.16
C MET A 1 -23.30 51.99 -20.73
N ALA A 2 -22.12 51.43 -20.42
CA ALA A 2 -21.69 50.13 -20.92
C ALA A 2 -22.37 49.01 -20.12
N LYS A 3 -23.17 48.18 -20.79
CA LYS A 3 -23.81 47.01 -20.19
C LYS A 3 -22.82 45.84 -20.26
N MET A 4 -22.30 45.48 -19.09
CA MET A 4 -21.38 44.39 -18.79
C MET A 4 -21.82 43.07 -19.45
N ALA A 5 -20.91 42.40 -20.16
CA ALA A 5 -21.10 41.05 -20.66
C ALA A 5 -21.22 40.06 -19.49
N PRO A 6 -22.03 38.99 -19.62
CA PRO A 6 -22.13 37.95 -18.59
C PRO A 6 -20.80 37.20 -18.44
N PRO A 7 -20.42 36.77 -17.23
CA PRO A 7 -19.19 36.02 -16.99
C PRO A 7 -19.26 34.64 -17.66
N PRO A 8 -18.18 34.16 -18.31
CA PRO A 8 -18.14 32.82 -18.86
C PRO A 8 -18.10 31.79 -17.73
N SER A 9 -19.19 31.05 -17.57
CA SER A 9 -19.21 29.80 -16.84
C SER A 9 -18.43 28.72 -17.59
N THR A 10 -17.93 27.75 -16.81
CA THR A 10 -17.55 26.38 -17.22
C THR A 10 -16.31 26.22 -18.08
N SER A 11 -15.18 25.96 -17.42
CA SER A 11 -14.51 24.67 -17.57
C SER A 11 -13.58 24.44 -16.38
N THR A 12 -14.16 23.99 -15.27
CA THR A 12 -13.41 23.25 -14.25
C THR A 12 -13.10 21.89 -14.85
N SER A 13 -12.18 21.85 -15.81
CA SER A 13 -11.52 20.64 -16.25
C SER A 13 -10.72 20.14 -15.07
N ARG A 14 -11.38 19.35 -14.21
CA ARG A 14 -10.74 18.34 -13.37
C ARG A 14 -10.06 17.34 -14.30
N HIS A 15 -8.96 17.75 -14.92
CA HIS A 15 -7.85 16.83 -15.15
C HIS A 15 -7.24 16.58 -13.76
N LEU A 16 -7.97 15.82 -12.95
CA LEU A 16 -7.37 15.10 -11.83
C LEU A 16 -6.42 14.10 -12.51
N LYS A 17 -5.18 14.54 -12.50
CA LYS A 17 -4.01 14.00 -13.15
C LYS A 17 -3.87 12.52 -12.76
N LEU A 18 -4.24 11.61 -13.67
CA LEU A 18 -4.00 10.17 -13.56
C LEU A 18 -2.51 9.85 -13.27
N GLU A 19 -1.59 10.78 -13.58
CA GLU A 19 -0.15 10.59 -13.40
C GLU A 19 0.32 10.65 -11.93
N ASP A 20 -0.45 11.25 -11.00
CA ASP A 20 -0.04 11.32 -9.59
C ASP A 20 -0.41 10.05 -8.79
N HIS A 21 -1.25 9.15 -9.34
CA HIS A 21 -1.65 7.88 -8.72
C HIS A 21 -0.78 6.67 -9.14
N GLY A 22 0.06 6.83 -10.17
CA GLY A 22 0.97 5.78 -10.66
C GLY A 22 1.94 5.23 -9.59
N PRO A 23 2.65 6.08 -8.83
CA PRO A 23 3.61 5.62 -7.81
C PRO A 23 2.93 4.84 -6.68
N ALA A 24 1.71 5.23 -6.33
CA ALA A 24 0.92 4.62 -5.27
C ALA A 24 0.40 3.23 -5.63
N LEU A 25 -0.11 3.08 -6.85
CA LEU A 25 -0.57 1.79 -7.36
C LEU A 25 0.61 0.82 -7.49
N VAL A 26 1.75 1.30 -7.99
CA VAL A 26 3.00 0.53 -8.06
C VAL A 26 3.49 0.14 -6.67
N GLY A 27 3.41 1.06 -5.70
CA GLY A 27 3.74 0.80 -4.31
C GLY A 27 2.84 -0.27 -3.68
N GLN A 28 1.53 -0.22 -3.90
CA GLN A 28 0.57 -1.21 -3.38
C GLN A 28 0.78 -2.59 -4.00
N VAL A 29 0.99 -2.67 -5.31
CA VAL A 29 1.28 -3.94 -5.99
C VAL A 29 2.60 -4.51 -5.48
N ALA A 30 3.64 -3.69 -5.36
CA ALA A 30 4.91 -4.11 -4.76
C ALA A 30 4.73 -4.58 -3.31
N ALA A 31 3.93 -3.89 -2.51
CA ALA A 31 3.63 -4.30 -1.14
C ALA A 31 2.88 -5.64 -1.10
N GLY A 32 1.89 -5.85 -1.96
CA GLY A 32 1.15 -7.11 -2.06
C GLY A 32 2.06 -8.28 -2.48
N VAL A 33 2.89 -8.06 -3.50
CA VAL A 33 3.86 -9.06 -3.97
C VAL A 33 4.89 -9.36 -2.90
N GLY A 34 5.39 -8.34 -2.19
CA GLY A 34 6.32 -8.50 -1.08
C GLY A 34 5.71 -9.30 0.08
N ALA A 35 4.46 -9.04 0.43
CA ALA A 35 3.73 -9.81 1.45
C ALA A 35 3.56 -11.28 1.05
N ALA A 36 3.21 -11.55 -0.21
CA ALA A 36 3.07 -12.92 -0.73
C ALA A 36 4.42 -13.67 -0.71
N LEU A 37 5.51 -12.99 -1.08
CA LEU A 37 6.87 -13.54 -1.01
C LEU A 37 7.32 -13.78 0.43
N ALA A 38 6.97 -12.90 1.38
CA ALA A 38 7.28 -13.09 2.79
C ALA A 38 6.63 -14.37 3.36
N LEU A 39 5.43 -14.73 2.90
CA LEU A 39 4.76 -15.98 3.29
C LEU A 39 5.46 -17.25 2.78
N LEU A 40 6.40 -17.13 1.85
CA LEU A 40 7.22 -18.27 1.38
C LEU A 40 8.39 -18.59 2.32
N GLY A 41 8.49 -17.94 3.49
CA GLY A 41 9.49 -18.24 4.53
C GLY A 41 9.66 -19.72 4.88
N PRO A 42 8.59 -20.54 4.99
CA PRO A 42 8.73 -21.97 5.25
C PRO A 42 9.49 -22.75 4.16
N PHE A 43 9.61 -22.19 2.94
CA PHE A 43 10.27 -22.82 1.80
C PHE A 43 11.66 -22.22 1.54
N SER A 44 11.87 -20.94 1.82
CA SER A 44 13.18 -20.28 1.67
C SER A 44 13.26 -18.96 2.44
N ASP A 45 14.21 -18.88 3.39
CA ASP A 45 14.52 -17.66 4.13
C ASP A 45 14.98 -16.51 3.22
N VAL A 46 15.65 -16.85 2.11
CA VAL A 46 16.13 -15.87 1.11
C VAL A 46 14.95 -15.23 0.38
N LEU A 47 13.97 -16.03 -0.08
CA LEU A 47 12.77 -15.48 -0.72
C LEU A 47 11.93 -14.67 0.26
N SER A 48 11.82 -15.13 1.51
CA SER A 48 11.12 -14.37 2.55
C SER A 48 11.79 -13.03 2.80
N GLY A 49 13.12 -13.00 2.95
CA GLY A 49 13.87 -11.75 3.13
C GLY A 49 13.70 -10.77 1.97
N ILE A 50 13.73 -11.27 0.72
CA ILE A 50 13.42 -10.47 -0.47
C ILE A 50 11.98 -9.97 -0.42
N GLY A 51 11.03 -10.81 -0.04
CA GLY A 51 9.62 -10.44 0.13
C GLY A 51 9.43 -9.32 1.13
N VAL A 52 10.06 -9.40 2.31
CA VAL A 52 10.05 -8.33 3.31
C VAL A 52 10.65 -7.04 2.76
N ALA A 53 11.77 -7.10 2.04
CA ALA A 53 12.38 -5.91 1.45
C ALA A 53 11.45 -5.25 0.41
N VAL A 54 10.86 -6.04 -0.48
CA VAL A 54 9.92 -5.58 -1.51
C VAL A 54 8.65 -5.00 -0.87
N LEU A 55 8.16 -5.62 0.21
CA LEU A 55 7.04 -5.13 1.00
C LEU A 55 7.33 -3.72 1.53
N ILE A 56 8.46 -3.55 2.22
CA ILE A 56 8.83 -2.26 2.83
C ILE A 56 9.00 -1.18 1.76
N ILE A 57 9.66 -1.50 0.65
CA ILE A 57 9.80 -0.58 -0.48
C ILE A 57 8.41 -0.20 -1.02
N GLY A 58 7.52 -1.18 -1.20
CA GLY A 58 6.14 -0.95 -1.63
C GLY A 58 5.36 -0.03 -0.70
N VAL A 59 5.49 -0.20 0.62
CA VAL A 59 4.86 0.67 1.63
C VAL A 59 5.39 2.11 1.54
N VAL A 60 6.71 2.28 1.37
CA VAL A 60 7.34 3.61 1.23
C VAL A 60 6.89 4.29 -0.06
N LEU A 61 6.85 3.56 -1.17
CA LEU A 61 6.37 4.07 -2.45
C LEU A 61 4.86 4.40 -2.41
N SER A 62 4.11 3.75 -1.53
CA SER A 62 2.69 4.02 -1.28
C SER A 62 2.44 5.22 -0.36
N ALA A 63 3.45 5.70 0.37
CA ALA A 63 3.32 6.80 1.33
C ALA A 63 2.73 8.11 0.74
N PRO A 64 3.09 8.55 -0.48
CA PRO A 64 2.49 9.74 -1.09
C PRO A 64 0.97 9.65 -1.29
N ALA A 65 0.41 8.44 -1.35
CA ALA A 65 -1.03 8.22 -1.48
C ALA A 65 -1.71 7.82 -0.17
N GLY A 66 -0.99 7.70 0.93
CA GLY A 66 -1.58 7.38 2.23
C GLY A 66 -2.53 8.44 2.77
N GLY A 67 -2.47 9.67 2.25
CA GLY A 67 -3.43 10.74 2.55
C GLY A 67 -4.73 10.67 1.75
N GLN A 68 -4.86 9.75 0.80
CA GLN A 68 -6.10 9.54 0.05
C GLN A 68 -6.92 8.43 0.72
N PRO A 69 -8.17 8.70 1.15
CA PRO A 69 -9.01 7.67 1.76
C PRO A 69 -9.28 6.57 0.73
N GLY A 70 -9.01 5.32 1.12
CA GLY A 70 -9.31 4.15 0.29
C GLY A 70 -10.82 3.94 0.18
N PRO A 71 -11.29 3.11 -0.77
CA PRO A 71 -12.73 2.90 -1.03
C PRO A 71 -13.47 2.33 0.18
N VAL A 72 -12.77 1.57 1.02
CA VAL A 72 -13.32 0.87 2.18
C VAL A 72 -12.66 1.32 3.50
N LEU A 73 -11.44 1.86 3.44
CA LEU A 73 -10.61 2.16 4.60
C LEU A 73 -9.96 3.55 4.49
N VAL A 74 -10.41 4.47 5.34
CA VAL A 74 -9.92 5.87 5.39
C VAL A 74 -8.43 5.93 5.75
N GLU A 75 -7.94 5.01 6.58
CA GLU A 75 -6.55 4.95 7.06
C GLU A 75 -5.78 3.71 6.56
N TRP A 76 -6.09 3.23 5.35
CA TRP A 76 -5.52 1.99 4.80
C TRP A 76 -3.97 1.95 4.82
N TRP A 77 -3.31 3.09 4.59
CA TRP A 77 -1.85 3.17 4.61
C TRP A 77 -1.26 2.98 6.00
N SER A 78 -1.89 3.54 7.04
CA SER A 78 -1.45 3.33 8.43
C SER A 78 -1.52 1.86 8.81
N ILE A 79 -2.59 1.17 8.42
CA ILE A 79 -2.74 -0.27 8.64
C ILE A 79 -1.66 -1.05 7.88
N LEU A 80 -1.41 -0.69 6.61
CA LEU A 80 -0.38 -1.31 5.81
C LEU A 80 1.02 -1.11 6.42
N ALA A 81 1.33 0.08 6.92
CA ALA A 81 2.60 0.40 7.57
C ALA A 81 2.79 -0.39 8.87
N ILE A 82 1.76 -0.49 9.70
CA ILE A 82 1.79 -1.29 10.94
C ILE A 82 1.95 -2.78 10.60
N ALA A 83 1.22 -3.27 9.60
CA ALA A 83 1.32 -4.65 9.15
C ALA A 83 2.72 -4.97 8.62
N ALA A 84 3.32 -4.05 7.85
CA ALA A 84 4.67 -4.22 7.34
C ALA A 84 5.73 -4.16 8.43
N LEU A 85 5.53 -3.33 9.46
CA LEU A 85 6.36 -3.33 10.66
C LEU A 85 6.29 -4.69 11.38
N ALA A 86 5.09 -5.26 11.51
CA ALA A 86 4.91 -6.59 12.08
C ALA A 86 5.62 -7.67 11.26
N VAL A 87 5.57 -7.62 9.92
CA VAL A 87 6.33 -8.53 9.04
C VAL A 87 7.83 -8.42 9.31
N LEU A 88 8.37 -7.20 9.36
CA LEU A 88 9.79 -6.95 9.59
C LEU A 88 10.24 -7.48 10.96
N ILE A 89 9.45 -7.19 12.01
CA ILE A 89 9.70 -7.66 13.37
C ILE A 89 9.62 -9.19 13.43
N GLY A 90 8.60 -9.80 12.82
CA GLY A 90 8.42 -11.25 12.76
C GLY A 90 9.58 -11.94 12.04
N PHE A 91 10.05 -11.39 10.93
CA PHE A 91 11.22 -11.89 10.21
C PHE A 91 12.49 -11.83 11.07
N GLY A 92 12.74 -10.70 11.75
CA GLY A 92 13.87 -10.58 12.68
C GLY A 92 13.78 -11.53 13.89
N LEU A 93 12.58 -11.70 14.45
CA LEU A 93 12.31 -12.66 15.53
C LEU A 93 12.49 -14.11 15.07
N GLY A 94 12.25 -14.42 13.79
CA GLY A 94 12.43 -15.76 13.25
C GLY A 94 13.85 -16.33 13.45
N PHE A 95 14.87 -15.46 13.49
CA PHE A 95 16.26 -15.85 13.76
C PHE A 95 16.52 -16.24 15.22
N TRP A 96 15.73 -15.75 16.17
CA TRP A 96 15.92 -15.99 17.61
C TRP A 96 14.88 -16.97 18.18
N LEU A 97 13.61 -16.81 17.80
CA LEU A 97 12.48 -17.63 18.19
C LEU A 97 11.66 -18.00 16.94
N PRO A 98 12.01 -19.09 16.23
CA PRO A 98 11.43 -19.43 14.94
C PRO A 98 9.90 -19.52 14.94
N ALA A 99 9.32 -20.13 15.97
CA ALA A 99 7.87 -20.33 16.07
C ALA A 99 7.10 -19.01 16.26
N LEU A 100 7.57 -18.13 17.15
CA LEU A 100 6.91 -16.85 17.41
C LEU A 100 7.15 -15.85 16.27
N GLY A 101 8.37 -15.82 15.72
CA GLY A 101 8.71 -15.00 14.57
C GLY A 101 7.88 -15.34 13.34
N GLY A 102 7.73 -16.63 13.03
CA GLY A 102 6.91 -17.11 11.92
C GLY A 102 5.43 -16.73 12.05
N VAL A 103 4.85 -16.79 13.26
CA VAL A 103 3.46 -16.39 13.51
C VAL A 103 3.27 -14.88 13.29
N VAL A 104 4.14 -14.06 13.87
CA VAL A 104 4.07 -12.59 13.74
C VAL A 104 4.26 -12.17 12.28
N LEU A 105 5.20 -12.80 11.57
CA LEU A 105 5.43 -12.59 10.14
C LEU A 105 4.17 -12.93 9.33
N THR A 106 3.58 -14.10 9.57
CA THR A 106 2.39 -14.56 8.83
C THR A 106 1.21 -13.63 9.05
N VAL A 107 0.93 -13.27 10.31
CA VAL A 107 -0.15 -12.33 10.64
C VAL A 107 0.08 -10.97 10.00
N GLY A 108 1.30 -10.44 10.07
CA GLY A 108 1.66 -9.18 9.43
C GLY A 108 1.50 -9.23 7.90
N ALA A 109 1.88 -10.34 7.26
CA ALA A 109 1.82 -10.48 5.80
C ALA A 109 0.37 -10.60 5.32
N VAL A 110 -0.46 -11.37 6.04
CA VAL A 110 -1.91 -11.46 5.77
C VAL A 110 -2.59 -10.10 5.97
N ALA A 111 -2.27 -9.39 7.06
CA ALA A 111 -2.78 -8.05 7.30
C ALA A 111 -2.33 -7.05 6.21
N SER A 112 -1.09 -7.19 5.71
CA SER A 112 -0.56 -6.38 4.62
C SER A 112 -1.31 -6.64 3.31
N LEU A 113 -1.59 -7.91 2.98
CA LEU A 113 -2.41 -8.27 1.82
C LEU A 113 -3.82 -7.69 1.94
N ALA A 114 -4.45 -7.82 3.11
CA ALA A 114 -5.77 -7.24 3.35
C ALA A 114 -5.74 -5.71 3.20
N ALA A 115 -4.74 -5.03 3.75
CA ALA A 115 -4.59 -3.58 3.64
C ALA A 115 -4.35 -3.11 2.19
N VAL A 116 -3.58 -3.87 1.39
CA VAL A 116 -3.44 -3.62 -0.05
C VAL A 116 -4.78 -3.81 -0.75
N PHE A 117 -5.50 -4.91 -0.48
CA PHE A 117 -6.75 -5.25 -1.17
C PHE A 117 -7.91 -4.29 -0.84
N PHE A 118 -8.03 -3.86 0.42
CA PHE A 118 -9.06 -2.92 0.86
C PHE A 118 -8.65 -1.44 0.69
N GLY A 119 -7.35 -1.18 0.55
CA GLY A 119 -6.79 0.15 0.33
C GLY A 119 -6.60 0.53 -1.13
N THR A 120 -6.62 -0.42 -2.07
CA THR A 120 -6.53 -0.10 -3.51
C THR A 120 -7.72 0.77 -3.89
N PRO A 121 -7.50 2.01 -4.39
CA PRO A 121 -8.58 2.80 -4.92
C PRO A 121 -9.23 2.02 -6.07
N ALA A 122 -10.51 1.66 -5.88
CA ALA A 122 -11.37 1.22 -6.97
C ALA A 122 -11.33 2.31 -8.05
N GLU A 123 -11.35 1.86 -9.30
CA GLU A 123 -11.09 2.62 -10.53
C GLU A 123 -11.48 4.11 -10.53
N PRO A 124 -10.77 4.91 -11.35
CA PRO A 124 -11.22 6.25 -11.68
C PRO A 124 -12.64 6.14 -12.24
N GLN A 125 -13.59 6.84 -11.64
CA GLN A 125 -14.94 6.97 -12.18
C GLN A 125 -14.81 7.48 -13.63
N ALA A 126 -15.08 6.59 -14.58
CA ALA A 126 -15.20 6.88 -16.00
C ALA A 126 -16.42 7.79 -16.27
#